data_AF-A0A521KXH9-F1
#
_entry.id   AF-A0A521KXH9-F1
#
_cell.length_a   1.000
_cell.length_b   1.000
_cell.length_c   1.000
_cell.angle_alpha   90.00
_cell.angle_beta   90.00
_cell.angle_gamma   90.00
#
_symmetry.space_group_name_H-M   'P 1'
#
loop_
_entity.id
_entity.type
_entity.pdbx_description
1 polymer ?
#
loop_
_entity_poly.entity_id
_entity_poly.type
_entity_poly.pdbx_seq_one_letter_code
_entity_poly.pdbx_strand_id
1 'polypeptide(L)'
;MPIAWLVLVCAPQLLQDREAAASRAAPPAERAPTARVELRIEPFVELWFEVRALAQPGPQEVPPALARSVQAAKLVQAELGSGLAFGVIEGLFDAHPTGAKMRAAIAELPERTSLGGREVAVRDCALALADALIAAEPAWRDQIWPARATALVRTQRELEAALLSKQDELYAFHTRSLGIDVHDLVIPVYLVTSVPTPGAITHRGTNGGVCFVTAHEGGGSELVETVVHESTHALDIAWDGDVFDQLREKLAARGLARTDKLYRDIPHTLMFVQSAQSVRRVLAPEHVDYGVQAKYYDKVRAVADAELRIWPQVLDGKLALDAALDALCAELVPAAK
;
A
#
# COMPACT_ATOMS: atom_id res chain seq x y z
N MET A 1 60.17 -30.98 -58.87
CA MET A 1 59.67 -31.96 -59.87
C MET A 1 60.12 -33.34 -59.42
N PRO A 2 59.33 -34.44 -59.45
CA PRO A 2 57.98 -34.71 -59.98
C PRO A 2 56.96 -35.22 -58.91
N ILE A 3 55.64 -34.99 -59.06
CA ILE A 3 54.51 -35.86 -59.52
C ILE A 3 53.97 -36.90 -58.51
N ALA A 4 52.72 -36.62 -58.07
CA ALA A 4 51.53 -37.46 -57.77
C ALA A 4 51.65 -38.87 -57.12
N TRP A 5 50.78 -39.17 -56.14
CA TRP A 5 49.53 -39.95 -56.33
C TRP A 5 48.70 -40.02 -55.04
N LEU A 6 47.39 -40.17 -55.29
CA LEU A 6 46.21 -40.25 -54.42
C LEU A 6 46.06 -41.64 -53.78
N VAL A 7 45.67 -41.77 -52.50
CA VAL A 7 44.82 -42.89 -52.00
C VAL A 7 43.93 -42.43 -50.85
N LEU A 8 42.68 -42.87 -50.97
CA LEU A 8 41.47 -42.68 -50.17
C LEU A 8 41.32 -43.84 -49.17
N VAL A 9 41.10 -43.61 -47.87
CA VAL A 9 40.52 -44.63 -46.95
C VAL A 9 39.71 -43.99 -45.81
N CYS A 10 38.41 -44.33 -45.82
CA CYS A 10 37.41 -44.55 -44.75
C CYS A 10 37.29 -43.63 -43.52
N ALA A 11 36.04 -43.18 -43.33
CA ALA A 11 35.50 -42.54 -42.14
C ALA A 11 35.50 -43.44 -40.88
N PRO A 12 35.43 -42.81 -39.70
CA PRO A 12 34.52 -43.27 -38.66
C PRO A 12 33.63 -42.12 -38.16
N GLN A 13 32.40 -42.07 -38.68
CA GLN A 13 31.26 -41.41 -38.06
C GLN A 13 30.71 -42.36 -37.00
N LEU A 14 31.19 -42.25 -35.75
CA LEU A 14 30.62 -43.02 -34.64
C LEU A 14 30.96 -42.48 -33.24
N LEU A 15 31.20 -41.15 -33.10
CA LEU A 15 31.48 -40.53 -31.79
C LEU A 15 30.87 -39.13 -31.57
N GLN A 16 29.84 -38.72 -32.33
CA GLN A 16 29.17 -37.41 -32.13
C GLN A 16 27.75 -37.48 -31.55
N ASP A 17 27.20 -38.66 -31.28
CA ASP A 17 25.82 -38.81 -30.79
C ASP A 17 25.68 -38.93 -29.26
N ARG A 18 26.72 -38.59 -28.48
CA ARG A 18 26.68 -38.67 -27.00
C ARG A 18 26.70 -37.33 -26.24
N GLU A 19 26.79 -36.20 -26.94
CA GLU A 19 26.72 -34.86 -26.31
C GLU A 19 25.42 -34.10 -26.62
N ALA A 20 24.39 -34.77 -27.14
CA ALA A 20 23.05 -34.21 -27.34
C ALA A 20 22.00 -34.82 -26.39
N ALA A 21 22.41 -35.32 -25.23
CA ALA A 21 21.49 -35.53 -24.11
C ALA A 21 21.15 -34.15 -23.53
N ALA A 22 20.22 -33.49 -24.23
CA ALA A 22 19.56 -32.27 -23.83
C ALA A 22 19.35 -32.25 -22.32
N SER A 23 20.02 -31.30 -21.66
CA SER A 23 19.55 -30.75 -20.40
C SER A 23 18.13 -30.29 -20.64
N ARG A 24 17.16 -31.16 -20.38
CA ARG A 24 15.77 -30.76 -20.17
C ARG A 24 15.86 -29.89 -18.93
N ALA A 25 15.97 -28.58 -19.14
CA ALA A 25 15.74 -27.61 -18.10
C ALA A 25 14.48 -28.08 -17.36
N ALA A 26 14.64 -28.31 -16.06
CA ALA A 26 13.49 -28.61 -15.22
C ALA A 26 12.44 -27.54 -15.53
N PRO A 27 11.15 -27.91 -15.68
CA PRO A 27 10.11 -26.91 -15.85
C PRO A 27 10.31 -25.85 -14.76
N PRO A 28 10.27 -24.56 -15.10
CA PRO A 28 10.48 -23.51 -14.10
C PRO A 28 9.58 -23.81 -12.92
N ALA A 29 10.18 -23.92 -11.73
CA ALA A 29 9.42 -24.20 -10.51
C ALA A 29 8.25 -23.23 -10.49
N GLU A 30 7.03 -23.79 -10.38
CA GLU A 30 5.81 -23.01 -10.30
C GLU A 30 6.00 -21.96 -9.21
N ARG A 31 6.04 -20.69 -9.60
CA ARG A 31 6.32 -19.61 -8.65
C ARG A 31 5.19 -19.62 -7.64
N ALA A 32 5.53 -19.79 -6.36
CA ALA A 32 4.55 -19.67 -5.30
C ALA A 32 3.84 -18.31 -5.44
N PRO A 33 2.50 -18.28 -5.37
CA PRO A 33 1.76 -17.04 -5.53
C PRO A 33 2.18 -16.05 -4.43
N THR A 34 2.37 -14.80 -4.83
CA THR A 34 2.75 -13.70 -3.93
C THR A 34 1.53 -12.87 -3.54
N ALA A 35 1.70 -12.00 -2.54
CA ALA A 35 0.77 -10.89 -2.33
C ALA A 35 0.50 -10.16 -3.66
N ARG A 36 -0.73 -9.70 -3.85
CA ARG A 36 -1.15 -8.92 -5.01
C ARG A 36 -2.12 -7.84 -4.60
N VAL A 37 -2.17 -6.78 -5.38
CA VAL A 37 -3.22 -5.77 -5.25
C VAL A 37 -4.37 -6.03 -6.20
N GLU A 38 -5.56 -5.61 -5.80
CA GLU A 38 -6.75 -5.57 -6.64
C GLU A 38 -7.24 -4.13 -6.71
N LEU A 39 -7.10 -3.50 -7.87
CA LEU A 39 -7.57 -2.14 -8.10
C LEU A 39 -9.10 -2.14 -8.23
N ARG A 40 -9.78 -1.37 -7.38
CA ARG A 40 -11.25 -1.28 -7.34
C ARG A 40 -11.71 0.15 -7.56
N ILE A 41 -12.81 0.31 -8.29
CA ILE A 41 -13.53 1.57 -8.46
C ILE A 41 -14.97 1.31 -8.04
N GLU A 42 -15.41 1.95 -6.96
CA GLU A 42 -16.77 1.77 -6.43
C GLU A 42 -17.43 3.13 -6.20
N PRO A 43 -18.58 3.43 -6.86
CA PRO A 43 -19.21 4.74 -6.77
C PRO A 43 -19.56 5.17 -5.34
N PHE A 44 -20.00 4.22 -4.50
CA PHE A 44 -20.37 4.54 -3.11
C PHE A 44 -19.14 4.83 -2.24
N VAL A 45 -18.00 4.16 -2.50
CA VAL A 45 -16.72 4.46 -1.85
C VAL A 45 -16.25 5.86 -2.25
N GLU A 46 -16.33 6.20 -3.54
CA GLU A 46 -16.00 7.56 -4.01
C GLU A 46 -16.90 8.63 -3.35
N LEU A 47 -18.21 8.42 -3.33
CA LEU A 47 -19.17 9.33 -2.69
C LEU A 47 -18.85 9.54 -1.19
N TRP A 48 -18.50 8.46 -0.48
CA TRP A 48 -18.07 8.53 0.91
C TRP A 48 -16.86 9.47 1.08
N PHE A 49 -15.83 9.28 0.26
CA PHE A 49 -14.58 10.03 0.34
C PHE A 49 -14.74 11.49 -0.13
N GLU A 50 -15.59 11.78 -1.12
CA GLU A 50 -15.97 13.14 -1.49
C GLU A 50 -16.66 13.86 -0.32
N VAL A 51 -17.62 13.21 0.32
CA VAL A 51 -18.31 13.78 1.48
C VAL A 51 -17.35 13.99 2.65
N ARG A 52 -16.38 13.09 2.88
CA ARG A 52 -15.32 13.30 3.88
C ARG A 52 -14.42 14.47 3.56
N ALA A 53 -14.07 14.67 2.30
CA ALA A 53 -13.26 15.80 1.85
C ALA A 53 -14.01 17.13 2.05
N LEU A 54 -15.31 17.17 1.69
CA LEU A 54 -16.21 18.32 1.88
C LEU A 54 -16.57 18.61 3.35
N ALA A 55 -16.35 17.65 4.24
CA ALA A 55 -16.55 17.80 5.67
C ALA A 55 -15.36 18.44 6.39
N GLN A 56 -14.18 18.51 5.75
CA GLN A 56 -13.00 19.12 6.36
C GLN A 56 -13.21 20.62 6.64
N PRO A 57 -12.55 21.18 7.68
CA PRO A 57 -12.61 22.62 7.93
C PRO A 57 -12.09 23.43 6.73
N GLY A 58 -12.88 24.38 6.24
CA GLY A 58 -12.47 25.27 5.15
C GLY A 58 -13.65 25.85 4.36
N PRO A 59 -13.39 26.83 3.48
CA PRO A 59 -14.41 27.45 2.63
C PRO A 59 -14.70 26.60 1.39
N GLN A 60 -15.26 25.40 1.60
CA GLN A 60 -15.66 24.51 0.52
C GLN A 60 -17.12 24.78 0.14
N GLU A 61 -17.41 24.91 -1.15
CA GLU A 61 -18.78 24.93 -1.65
C GLU A 61 -19.36 23.52 -1.59
N VAL A 62 -20.44 23.35 -0.83
CA VAL A 62 -21.10 22.05 -0.67
C VAL A 62 -22.27 21.97 -1.65
N PRO A 63 -22.27 21.03 -2.61
CA PRO A 63 -23.41 20.83 -3.49
C PRO A 63 -24.70 20.58 -2.68
N PRO A 64 -25.84 21.21 -3.03
CA PRO A 64 -27.08 21.04 -2.26
C PRO A 64 -27.50 19.57 -2.05
N ALA A 65 -27.24 18.72 -3.05
CA ALA A 65 -27.50 17.28 -2.97
C ALA A 65 -26.68 16.55 -1.88
N LEU A 66 -25.52 17.08 -1.49
CA LEU A 66 -24.61 16.49 -0.51
C LEU A 66 -24.68 17.15 0.87
N ALA A 67 -25.43 18.25 1.03
CA ALA A 67 -25.43 19.05 2.25
C ALA A 67 -25.75 18.24 3.53
N ARG A 68 -26.73 17.33 3.45
CA ARG A 68 -27.08 16.43 4.57
C ARG A 68 -25.96 15.46 4.90
N SER A 69 -25.34 14.86 3.88
CA SER A 69 -24.24 13.90 4.04
C SER A 69 -23.01 14.56 4.64
N VAL A 70 -22.65 15.77 4.18
CA VAL A 70 -21.54 16.56 4.74
C VAL A 70 -21.80 16.93 6.19
N GLN A 71 -23.02 17.32 6.55
CA GLN A 71 -23.36 17.61 7.94
C GLN A 71 -23.24 16.35 8.81
N ALA A 72 -23.71 15.19 8.34
CA ALA A 72 -23.55 13.92 9.05
C ALA A 72 -22.07 13.52 9.21
N ALA A 73 -21.26 13.70 8.17
CA ALA A 73 -19.83 13.42 8.22
C ALA A 73 -19.07 14.32 9.21
N LYS A 74 -19.47 15.59 9.34
CA LYS A 74 -18.94 16.50 10.37
C LYS A 74 -19.26 16.02 11.79
N LEU A 75 -20.46 15.46 12.01
CA LEU A 75 -20.83 14.87 13.30
C LEU A 75 -19.98 13.62 13.60
N VAL A 76 -19.80 12.75 12.62
CA VAL A 76 -18.90 11.58 12.76
C VAL A 76 -17.47 12.04 13.07
N GLN A 77 -16.94 13.05 12.35
CA GLN A 77 -15.60 13.58 12.60
C GLN A 77 -15.47 14.18 14.00
N ALA A 78 -16.47 14.92 14.48
CA ALA A 78 -16.49 15.45 15.83
C ALA A 78 -16.51 14.33 16.89
N GLU A 79 -17.31 13.28 16.66
CA GLU A 79 -17.41 12.14 17.56
C GLU A 79 -16.15 11.29 17.58
N LEU A 80 -15.46 11.11 16.44
CA LEU A 80 -14.23 10.31 16.32
C LEU A 80 -12.96 11.09 16.71
N GLY A 81 -12.96 12.41 16.56
CA GLY A 81 -11.88 13.32 16.97
C GLY A 81 -10.63 13.33 16.07
N SER A 82 -10.46 12.35 15.18
CA SER A 82 -9.36 12.33 14.20
C SER A 82 -9.78 11.71 12.87
N GLY A 83 -9.08 12.05 11.79
CA GLY A 83 -9.31 11.47 10.47
C GLY A 83 -8.99 9.97 10.41
N LEU A 84 -7.94 9.53 11.13
CA LEU A 84 -7.53 8.11 11.18
C LEU A 84 -8.53 7.23 11.94
N ALA A 85 -9.27 7.80 12.89
CA ALA A 85 -10.29 7.08 13.65
C ALA A 85 -11.46 6.59 12.79
N PHE A 86 -11.60 7.08 11.55
CA PHE A 86 -12.55 6.53 10.58
C PHE A 86 -12.28 5.07 10.21
N GLY A 87 -11.10 4.53 10.52
CA GLY A 87 -10.75 3.14 10.23
C GLY A 87 -11.71 2.10 10.80
N VAL A 88 -12.43 2.40 11.90
CA VAL A 88 -13.47 1.50 12.45
C VAL A 88 -14.70 1.38 11.54
N ILE A 89 -14.91 2.33 10.62
CA ILE A 89 -15.98 2.30 9.63
C ILE A 89 -15.41 1.92 8.26
N GLU A 90 -14.31 2.55 7.86
CA GLU A 90 -13.73 2.39 6.53
C GLU A 90 -13.09 1.01 6.31
N GLY A 91 -12.67 0.34 7.38
CA GLY A 91 -12.27 -1.07 7.34
C GLY A 91 -13.38 -2.01 6.82
N LEU A 92 -14.66 -1.62 6.94
CA LEU A 92 -15.79 -2.44 6.48
C LEU A 92 -15.93 -2.47 4.95
N PHE A 93 -15.30 -1.53 4.22
CA PHE A 93 -15.43 -1.45 2.76
C PHE A 93 -14.88 -2.68 2.02
N ASP A 94 -13.92 -3.40 2.61
CA ASP A 94 -13.34 -4.63 2.06
C ASP A 94 -14.43 -5.63 1.62
N ALA A 95 -15.45 -5.85 2.48
CA ALA A 95 -16.55 -6.77 2.22
C ALA A 95 -17.86 -6.08 1.75
N HIS A 96 -17.97 -4.76 1.92
CA HIS A 96 -19.23 -4.03 1.81
C HIS A 96 -19.13 -2.73 1.00
N PRO A 97 -18.81 -2.79 -0.30
CA PRO A 97 -18.58 -1.59 -1.13
C PRO A 97 -19.83 -0.79 -1.51
N THR A 98 -21.04 -1.27 -1.20
CA THR A 98 -22.30 -0.61 -1.57
C THR A 98 -23.01 -0.01 -0.35
N GLY A 99 -23.82 1.04 -0.56
CA GLY A 99 -24.51 1.69 0.55
C GLY A 99 -25.36 0.77 1.40
N ALA A 100 -26.15 -0.11 0.78
CA ALA A 100 -26.97 -1.08 1.51
C ALA A 100 -26.13 -2.06 2.36
N LYS A 101 -25.03 -2.57 1.81
CA LYS A 101 -24.13 -3.49 2.52
C LYS A 101 -23.38 -2.77 3.64
N MET A 102 -22.86 -1.58 3.38
CA MET A 102 -22.15 -0.76 4.36
C MET A 102 -23.05 -0.41 5.53
N ARG A 103 -24.28 0.06 5.26
CA ARG A 103 -25.27 0.34 6.31
C ARG A 103 -25.57 -0.89 7.16
N ALA A 104 -25.74 -2.07 6.54
CA ALA A 104 -25.96 -3.31 7.26
C ALA A 104 -24.76 -3.67 8.16
N ALA A 105 -23.53 -3.55 7.64
CA ALA A 105 -22.32 -3.79 8.42
C ALA A 105 -22.16 -2.80 9.60
N ILE A 106 -22.46 -1.52 9.38
CA ILE A 106 -22.44 -0.51 10.44
C ILE A 106 -23.45 -0.84 11.55
N ALA A 107 -24.61 -1.40 11.21
CA ALA A 107 -25.61 -1.79 12.21
C ALA A 107 -25.09 -2.87 13.18
N GLU A 108 -24.11 -3.66 12.75
CA GLU A 108 -23.47 -4.71 13.56
C GLU A 108 -22.27 -4.20 14.39
N LEU A 109 -21.74 -3.00 14.13
CA LEU A 109 -20.69 -2.39 14.96
C LEU A 109 -21.20 -2.23 16.40
N PRO A 110 -20.38 -2.24 17.46
CA PRO A 110 -20.87 -1.96 18.82
C PRO A 110 -21.41 -0.51 18.94
N GLU A 111 -22.36 -0.28 19.84
CA GLU A 111 -22.91 1.08 20.08
C GLU A 111 -21.81 2.05 20.46
N ARG A 112 -20.87 1.58 21.31
CA ARG A 112 -19.70 2.32 21.75
C ARG A 112 -18.43 1.54 21.48
N THR A 113 -17.34 2.24 21.18
CA THR A 113 -16.01 1.64 21.03
C THR A 113 -14.94 2.53 21.68
N SER A 114 -13.86 1.92 22.16
CA SER A 114 -12.73 2.64 22.75
C SER A 114 -11.72 3.02 21.67
N LEU A 115 -11.55 4.32 21.44
CA LEU A 115 -10.55 4.88 20.53
C LEU A 115 -9.58 5.76 21.30
N GLY A 116 -8.33 5.32 21.39
CA GLY A 116 -7.29 6.05 22.12
C GLY A 116 -7.63 6.27 23.61
N GLY A 117 -8.34 5.32 24.23
CA GLY A 117 -8.79 5.42 25.63
C GLY A 117 -10.06 6.25 25.85
N ARG A 118 -10.70 6.76 24.78
CA ARG A 118 -11.99 7.44 24.84
C ARG A 118 -13.10 6.56 24.28
N GLU A 119 -14.20 6.46 25.02
CA GLU A 119 -15.43 5.82 24.56
C GLU A 119 -16.19 6.73 23.58
N VAL A 120 -16.44 6.24 22.36
CA VAL A 120 -17.13 6.98 21.29
C VAL A 120 -18.41 6.25 20.86
N ALA A 121 -19.48 6.99 20.58
CA ALA A 121 -20.76 6.45 20.11
C ALA A 121 -20.78 6.28 18.58
N VAL A 122 -19.98 5.34 18.06
CA VAL A 122 -19.71 5.22 16.62
C VAL A 122 -20.92 4.79 15.79
N ARG A 123 -21.75 3.86 16.31
CA ARG A 123 -22.82 3.21 15.52
C ARG A 123 -23.84 4.22 15.01
N ASP A 124 -24.42 5.01 15.90
CA ASP A 124 -25.53 5.90 15.55
C ASP A 124 -25.11 7.00 14.58
N CYS A 125 -23.94 7.62 14.80
CA CYS A 125 -23.44 8.64 13.88
C CYS A 125 -23.06 8.05 12.52
N ALA A 126 -22.49 6.84 12.49
CA ALA A 126 -22.13 6.15 11.25
C ALA A 126 -23.37 5.73 10.46
N LEU A 127 -24.43 5.24 11.13
CA LEU A 127 -25.71 4.92 10.49
C LEU A 127 -26.35 6.16 9.89
N ALA A 128 -26.37 7.29 10.61
CA ALA A 128 -26.89 8.54 10.11
C ALA A 128 -26.15 9.03 8.86
N LEU A 129 -24.82 8.87 8.82
CA LEU A 129 -24.02 9.16 7.64
C LEU A 129 -24.34 8.21 6.48
N ALA A 130 -24.37 6.90 6.72
CA ALA A 130 -24.69 5.92 5.68
C ALA A 130 -26.08 6.16 5.06
N ASP A 131 -27.09 6.46 5.88
CA ASP A 131 -28.44 6.80 5.42
C ASP A 131 -28.46 8.07 4.58
N ALA A 132 -27.72 9.11 4.98
CA ALA A 132 -27.61 10.34 4.20
C ALA A 132 -26.91 10.11 2.84
N LEU A 133 -25.85 9.29 2.82
CA LEU A 133 -25.14 8.95 1.58
C LEU A 133 -26.02 8.14 0.62
N ILE A 134 -26.74 7.13 1.11
CA ILE A 134 -27.67 6.32 0.31
C ILE A 134 -28.75 7.21 -0.32
N ALA A 135 -29.28 8.17 0.44
CA ALA A 135 -30.28 9.10 -0.07
C ALA A 135 -29.72 10.06 -1.13
N ALA A 136 -28.46 10.47 -1.01
CA ALA A 136 -27.79 11.38 -1.94
C ALA A 136 -27.26 10.68 -3.21
N GLU A 137 -26.97 9.37 -3.12
CA GLU A 137 -26.30 8.60 -4.16
C GLU A 137 -26.98 8.69 -5.55
N PRO A 138 -28.31 8.62 -5.71
CA PRO A 138 -28.93 8.70 -7.04
C PRO A 138 -28.65 10.02 -7.76
N ALA A 139 -28.81 11.16 -7.07
CA ALA A 139 -28.57 12.48 -7.66
C ALA A 139 -27.07 12.69 -7.93
N TRP A 140 -26.21 12.23 -7.02
CA TRP A 140 -24.78 12.29 -7.18
C TRP A 140 -24.28 11.43 -8.37
N ARG A 141 -24.84 10.22 -8.53
CA ARG A 141 -24.51 9.31 -9.64
C ARG A 141 -24.88 9.88 -11.01
N ASP A 142 -25.96 10.66 -11.07
CA ASP A 142 -26.40 11.32 -12.30
C ASP A 142 -25.54 12.56 -12.63
N GLN A 143 -25.25 13.39 -11.63
CA GLN A 143 -24.70 14.73 -11.85
C GLN A 143 -23.18 14.82 -11.71
N ILE A 144 -22.57 14.05 -10.81
CA ILE A 144 -21.16 14.23 -10.40
C ILE A 144 -20.31 13.02 -10.79
N TRP A 145 -20.83 11.80 -10.60
CA TRP A 145 -20.10 10.56 -10.84
C TRP A 145 -19.51 10.39 -12.25
N PRO A 146 -20.19 10.73 -13.37
CA PRO A 146 -19.67 10.42 -14.71
C PRO A 146 -18.29 11.02 -15.01
N ALA A 147 -18.06 12.26 -14.54
CA ALA A 147 -16.77 12.93 -14.69
C ALA A 147 -15.68 12.26 -13.84
N ARG A 148 -16.00 11.93 -12.58
CA ARG A 148 -15.08 11.24 -11.66
C ARG A 148 -14.74 9.83 -12.13
N ALA A 149 -15.74 9.05 -12.56
CA ALA A 149 -15.55 7.72 -13.10
C ALA A 149 -14.57 7.71 -14.28
N THR A 150 -14.67 8.71 -15.17
CA THR A 150 -13.75 8.86 -16.30
C THR A 150 -12.30 9.06 -15.83
N ALA A 151 -12.08 9.91 -14.84
CA ALA A 151 -10.75 10.14 -14.25
C ALA A 151 -10.21 8.86 -13.59
N LEU A 152 -11.03 8.18 -12.78
CA LEU A 152 -10.64 6.95 -12.08
C LEU A 152 -10.31 5.80 -13.04
N VAL A 153 -11.11 5.59 -14.09
CA VAL A 153 -10.85 4.56 -15.11
C VAL A 153 -9.56 4.85 -15.87
N ARG A 154 -9.26 6.11 -16.17
CA ARG A 154 -7.97 6.49 -16.78
C ARG A 154 -6.81 6.12 -15.85
N THR A 155 -6.89 6.52 -14.58
CA THR A 155 -5.85 6.22 -13.58
C THR A 155 -5.69 4.72 -13.34
N GLN A 156 -6.79 3.96 -13.30
CA GLN A 156 -6.76 2.51 -13.19
C GLN A 156 -5.98 1.90 -14.36
N ARG A 157 -6.26 2.30 -15.61
CA ARG A 157 -5.53 1.80 -16.78
C ARG A 157 -4.04 2.13 -16.75
N GLU A 158 -3.68 3.31 -16.27
CA GLU A 158 -2.27 3.71 -16.09
C GLU A 158 -1.57 2.80 -15.06
N LEU A 159 -2.22 2.52 -13.93
CA LEU A 159 -1.73 1.58 -12.92
C LEU A 159 -1.69 0.14 -13.42
N GLU A 160 -2.69 -0.31 -14.17
CA GLU A 160 -2.70 -1.63 -14.80
C GLU A 160 -1.50 -1.81 -15.72
N ALA A 161 -1.20 -0.80 -16.54
CA ALA A 161 -0.06 -0.81 -17.45
C ALA A 161 1.29 -0.77 -16.70
N ALA A 162 1.43 0.08 -15.68
CA ALA A 162 2.69 0.33 -14.98
C ALA A 162 2.98 -0.70 -13.86
N LEU A 163 2.00 -0.96 -13.00
CA LEU A 163 2.12 -1.81 -11.81
C LEU A 163 1.71 -3.25 -12.10
N LEU A 164 0.50 -3.49 -12.62
CA LEU A 164 -0.02 -4.86 -12.71
C LEU A 164 0.75 -5.74 -13.69
N SER A 165 1.37 -5.14 -14.73
CA SER A 165 2.24 -5.87 -15.67
C SER A 165 3.50 -6.47 -15.02
N LYS A 166 3.91 -5.97 -13.85
CA LYS A 166 5.11 -6.41 -13.11
C LYS A 166 4.81 -6.70 -11.62
N GLN A 167 3.53 -6.85 -11.26
CA GLN A 167 3.10 -6.98 -9.87
C GLN A 167 3.79 -8.15 -9.17
N ASP A 168 3.83 -9.33 -9.78
CA ASP A 168 4.41 -10.52 -9.16
C ASP A 168 5.90 -10.30 -8.84
N GLU A 169 6.65 -9.67 -9.75
CA GLU A 169 8.07 -9.36 -9.52
C GLU A 169 8.24 -8.30 -8.42
N LEU A 170 7.41 -7.26 -8.46
CA LEU A 170 7.44 -6.18 -7.48
C LEU A 170 7.13 -6.68 -6.07
N TYR A 171 6.04 -7.42 -5.90
CA TYR A 171 5.65 -7.94 -4.59
C TYR A 171 6.55 -9.07 -4.13
N ALA A 172 7.07 -9.92 -5.02
CA ALA A 172 8.09 -10.91 -4.65
C ALA A 172 9.39 -10.27 -4.12
N PHE A 173 9.81 -9.13 -4.69
CA PHE A 173 10.92 -8.35 -4.16
C PHE A 173 10.52 -7.71 -2.83
N HIS A 174 9.38 -7.01 -2.81
CA HIS A 174 8.94 -6.20 -1.69
C HIS A 174 8.72 -7.01 -0.41
N THR A 175 7.95 -8.11 -0.48
CA THR A 175 7.64 -8.93 0.71
C THR A 175 8.87 -9.68 1.21
N ARG A 176 9.71 -10.20 0.30
CA ARG A 176 10.98 -10.86 0.67
C ARG A 176 11.91 -9.92 1.42
N SER A 177 12.07 -8.69 0.97
CA SER A 177 12.90 -7.67 1.63
C SER A 177 12.39 -7.30 3.03
N LEU A 178 11.08 -7.48 3.27
CA LEU A 178 10.44 -7.22 4.56
C LEU A 178 10.28 -8.48 5.43
N GLY A 179 10.77 -9.64 4.98
CA GLY A 179 10.62 -10.90 5.71
C GLY A 179 9.17 -11.40 5.79
N ILE A 180 8.32 -10.98 4.86
CA ILE A 180 6.90 -11.34 4.80
C ILE A 180 6.74 -12.53 3.87
N ASP A 181 6.27 -13.66 4.42
CA ASP A 181 6.04 -14.91 3.68
C ASP A 181 4.54 -15.14 3.44
N VAL A 182 3.89 -14.15 2.82
CA VAL A 182 2.46 -14.25 2.55
C VAL A 182 2.20 -14.82 1.15
N HIS A 183 1.44 -15.90 1.12
CA HIS A 183 0.93 -16.50 -0.11
C HIS A 183 -0.54 -16.11 -0.31
N ASP A 184 -0.89 -15.76 -1.54
CA ASP A 184 -2.28 -15.51 -1.97
C ASP A 184 -3.03 -14.34 -1.30
N LEU A 185 -2.36 -13.46 -0.55
CA LEU A 185 -3.02 -12.26 -0.01
C LEU A 185 -3.42 -11.30 -1.13
N VAL A 186 -4.71 -10.99 -1.20
CA VAL A 186 -5.26 -9.96 -2.08
C VAL A 186 -5.50 -8.71 -1.27
N ILE A 187 -4.80 -7.62 -1.62
CA ILE A 187 -4.92 -6.32 -0.98
C ILE A 187 -5.87 -5.45 -1.82
N PRO A 188 -7.09 -5.14 -1.34
CA PRO A 188 -8.00 -4.27 -2.06
C PRO A 188 -7.51 -2.82 -2.02
N VAL A 189 -7.37 -2.20 -3.19
CA VAL A 189 -6.99 -0.81 -3.37
C VAL A 189 -8.10 -0.07 -4.07
N TYR A 190 -8.87 0.71 -3.33
CA TYR A 190 -9.91 1.58 -3.87
C TYR A 190 -9.29 2.86 -4.41
N LEU A 191 -9.53 3.11 -5.69
CA LEU A 191 -9.18 4.40 -6.31
C LEU A 191 -10.33 5.38 -6.07
N VAL A 192 -10.00 6.53 -5.51
CA VAL A 192 -10.94 7.63 -5.27
C VAL A 192 -10.38 8.94 -5.81
N THR A 193 -11.17 9.99 -6.02
CA THR A 193 -10.62 11.28 -6.51
C THR A 193 -10.32 12.27 -5.38
N SER A 194 -10.68 11.93 -4.14
CA SER A 194 -10.34 12.75 -2.98
C SER A 194 -10.25 11.94 -1.69
N VAL A 195 -9.06 11.74 -1.14
CA VAL A 195 -8.85 11.38 0.27
C VAL A 195 -8.40 12.63 1.02
N PRO A 196 -8.79 12.85 2.29
CA PRO A 196 -8.13 13.85 3.13
C PRO A 196 -6.60 13.70 3.10
N THR A 197 -5.85 14.79 3.34
CA THR A 197 -4.38 14.74 3.42
C THR A 197 -3.90 13.57 4.30
N PRO A 198 -2.99 12.70 3.82
CA PRO A 198 -2.03 12.91 2.72
C PRO A 198 -2.48 12.52 1.30
N GLY A 199 -3.72 12.08 1.08
CA GLY A 199 -4.19 11.66 -0.24
C GLY A 199 -4.19 10.14 -0.45
N ALA A 200 -3.66 9.38 0.50
CA ALA A 200 -3.82 7.94 0.58
C ALA A 200 -3.93 7.51 2.05
N ILE A 201 -4.61 6.39 2.30
CA ILE A 201 -4.80 5.85 3.64
C ILE A 201 -5.10 4.35 3.59
N THR A 202 -4.60 3.63 4.59
CA THR A 202 -4.90 2.22 4.81
C THR A 202 -5.54 2.00 6.16
N HIS A 203 -6.57 1.15 6.18
CA HIS A 203 -7.28 0.76 7.39
C HIS A 203 -7.32 -0.75 7.54
N ARG A 204 -7.41 -1.24 8.78
CA ARG A 204 -7.62 -2.66 9.05
C ARG A 204 -9.02 -3.07 8.56
N GLY A 205 -9.07 -3.99 7.61
CA GLY A 205 -10.28 -4.66 7.12
C GLY A 205 -10.43 -6.07 7.68
N THR A 206 -11.31 -6.86 7.08
CA THR A 206 -11.65 -8.22 7.54
C THR A 206 -10.52 -9.22 7.28
N ASN A 207 -9.85 -9.10 6.13
CA ASN A 207 -8.80 -10.03 5.69
C ASN A 207 -7.40 -9.41 5.61
N GLY A 208 -7.13 -8.37 6.40
CA GLY A 208 -5.87 -7.62 6.34
C GLY A 208 -6.13 -6.12 6.31
N GLY A 209 -5.40 -5.38 5.47
CA GLY A 209 -5.68 -3.95 5.22
C GLY A 209 -6.54 -3.71 3.98
N VAL A 210 -7.29 -2.61 4.00
CA VAL A 210 -7.95 -2.01 2.82
C VAL A 210 -7.36 -0.64 2.57
N CYS A 211 -6.94 -0.40 1.33
CA CYS A 211 -6.25 0.81 0.91
C CYS A 211 -7.19 1.72 0.13
N PHE A 212 -7.07 3.03 0.34
CA PHE A 212 -7.76 4.06 -0.42
C PHE A 212 -6.71 5.03 -0.95
N VAL A 213 -6.59 5.13 -2.27
CA VAL A 213 -5.56 5.93 -2.94
C VAL A 213 -6.25 6.93 -3.83
N THR A 214 -5.91 8.21 -3.67
CA THR A 214 -6.45 9.23 -4.56
C THR A 214 -5.80 9.12 -5.93
N ALA A 215 -6.62 9.16 -6.98
CA ALA A 215 -6.21 9.40 -8.35
C ALA A 215 -5.70 10.85 -8.48
N HIS A 216 -4.44 11.07 -8.11
CA HIS A 216 -3.78 12.36 -8.24
C HIS A 216 -3.29 12.60 -9.69
N GLU A 217 -3.09 13.88 -10.04
CA GLU A 217 -2.51 14.29 -11.33
C GLU A 217 -1.00 13.95 -11.47
N GLY A 218 -0.36 13.39 -10.43
CA GLY A 218 1.06 13.00 -10.45
C GLY A 218 1.37 11.77 -11.32
N GLY A 219 0.41 10.86 -11.48
CA GLY A 219 0.53 9.68 -12.35
C GLY A 219 1.83 8.87 -12.20
N GLY A 220 2.11 8.01 -13.17
CA GLY A 220 3.43 7.38 -13.34
C GLY A 220 3.94 6.58 -12.11
N SER A 221 5.25 6.60 -11.91
CA SER A 221 5.92 5.80 -10.87
C SER A 221 5.65 6.29 -9.44
N GLU A 222 5.31 7.57 -9.25
CA GLU A 222 4.89 8.13 -7.95
C GLU A 222 3.57 7.53 -7.47
N LEU A 223 2.57 7.44 -8.36
CA LEU A 223 1.31 6.79 -8.03
C LEU A 223 1.50 5.30 -7.72
N VAL A 224 2.40 4.62 -8.44
CA VAL A 224 2.76 3.24 -8.14
C VAL A 224 3.40 3.12 -6.77
N GLU A 225 4.35 3.98 -6.41
CA GLU A 225 4.95 4.01 -5.07
C GLU A 225 3.90 4.23 -3.99
N THR A 226 2.93 5.13 -4.22
CA THR A 226 1.82 5.38 -3.31
C THR A 226 1.01 4.11 -3.06
N VAL A 227 0.64 3.38 -4.13
CA VAL A 227 -0.08 2.09 -4.01
C VAL A 227 0.76 1.07 -3.24
N VAL A 228 2.06 0.97 -3.51
CA VAL A 228 2.96 0.05 -2.80
C VAL A 228 3.08 0.43 -1.32
N HIS A 229 3.21 1.71 -0.98
CA HIS A 229 3.26 2.21 0.41
C HIS A 229 2.02 1.85 1.21
N GLU A 230 0.83 2.12 0.67
CA GLU A 230 -0.42 1.72 1.31
C GLU A 230 -0.53 0.19 1.43
N SER A 231 -0.08 -0.54 0.41
CA SER A 231 -0.04 -2.01 0.46
C SER A 231 0.94 -2.52 1.51
N THR A 232 2.05 -1.81 1.80
CA THR A 232 2.94 -2.12 2.92
C THR A 232 2.23 -1.99 4.26
N HIS A 233 1.41 -0.94 4.46
CA HIS A 233 0.54 -0.85 5.63
C HIS A 233 -0.42 -2.03 5.73
N ALA A 234 -1.03 -2.45 4.62
CA ALA A 234 -1.96 -3.58 4.61
C ALA A 234 -1.27 -4.92 4.93
N LEU A 235 -0.03 -5.10 4.47
CA LEU A 235 0.80 -6.25 4.77
C LEU A 235 1.19 -6.31 6.25
N ASP A 236 1.68 -5.20 6.81
CA ASP A 236 2.02 -5.03 8.24
C ASP A 236 0.80 -5.26 9.16
N ILE A 237 -0.42 -4.99 8.67
CA ILE A 237 -1.66 -5.30 9.39
C ILE A 237 -1.97 -6.80 9.40
N ALA A 238 -1.60 -7.51 8.34
CA ALA A 238 -2.00 -8.88 8.05
C ALA A 238 -0.97 -9.93 8.46
N TRP A 239 0.26 -9.52 8.77
CA TRP A 239 1.38 -10.42 9.00
C TRP A 239 2.10 -10.07 10.30
N ASP A 240 2.39 -11.09 11.12
CA ASP A 240 3.19 -10.94 12.33
C ASP A 240 4.64 -11.36 12.07
N GLY A 241 5.58 -10.75 12.80
CA GLY A 241 7.00 -11.14 12.79
C GLY A 241 7.80 -10.62 11.58
N ASP A 242 7.23 -9.66 10.86
CA ASP A 242 7.93 -8.97 9.77
C ASP A 242 9.06 -8.05 10.30
N VAL A 243 9.69 -7.34 9.37
CA VAL A 243 10.74 -6.36 9.69
C VAL A 243 10.22 -5.23 10.60
N PHE A 244 8.96 -4.81 10.48
CA PHE A 244 8.41 -3.72 11.26
C PHE A 244 8.17 -4.15 12.71
N ASP A 245 7.73 -5.38 12.94
CA ASP A 245 7.61 -5.94 14.28
C ASP A 245 8.97 -6.08 14.97
N GLN A 246 9.96 -6.63 14.28
CA GLN A 246 11.33 -6.72 14.80
C GLN A 246 11.91 -5.34 15.14
N LEU A 247 11.63 -4.33 14.31
CA LEU A 247 12.04 -2.95 14.54
C LEU A 247 11.33 -2.36 15.77
N ARG A 248 10.01 -2.53 15.88
CA ARG A 248 9.21 -2.09 17.04
C ARG A 248 9.69 -2.74 18.35
N GLU A 249 10.01 -4.03 18.33
CA GLU A 249 10.56 -4.75 19.49
C GLU A 249 11.90 -4.16 19.92
N LYS A 250 12.82 -3.92 18.98
CA LYS A 250 14.13 -3.29 19.29
C LYS A 250 13.99 -1.86 19.80
N LEU A 251 13.04 -1.08 19.28
CA LEU A 251 12.73 0.27 19.77
C LEU A 251 12.16 0.22 21.19
N ALA A 252 11.24 -0.71 21.48
CA ALA A 252 10.69 -0.92 22.82
C ALA A 252 11.77 -1.37 23.82
N ALA A 253 12.68 -2.26 23.41
CA ALA A 253 13.81 -2.71 24.23
C ALA A 253 14.77 -1.57 24.59
N ARG A 254 14.75 -0.46 23.83
CA ARG A 254 15.47 0.78 24.13
C ARG A 254 14.66 1.82 24.91
N GLY A 255 13.48 1.44 25.39
CA GLY A 255 12.65 2.25 26.27
C GLY A 255 11.67 3.19 25.56
N LEU A 256 11.50 3.09 24.24
CA LEU A 256 10.43 3.84 23.56
C LEU A 256 9.07 3.21 23.85
N ALA A 257 8.14 4.05 24.31
CA ALA A 257 6.74 3.71 24.46
C ALA A 257 6.01 3.82 23.12
N ARG A 258 4.89 3.09 22.97
CA ARG A 258 4.02 3.17 21.78
C ARG A 258 3.48 4.57 21.48
N THR A 259 3.45 5.44 22.49
CA THR A 259 3.02 6.84 22.37
C THR A 259 4.12 7.77 21.88
N ASP A 260 5.38 7.33 21.87
CA ASP A 260 6.50 8.15 21.43
C ASP A 260 6.48 8.35 19.91
N LYS A 261 6.76 9.58 19.48
CA LYS A 261 6.76 9.95 18.06
C LYS A 261 7.71 9.04 17.24
N LEU A 262 8.90 8.75 17.76
CA LEU A 262 9.88 7.89 17.09
C LEU A 262 9.42 6.44 16.95
N TYR A 263 8.63 5.92 17.89
CA TYR A 263 8.09 4.56 17.81
C TYR A 263 7.19 4.39 16.57
N ARG A 264 6.49 5.45 16.15
CA ARG A 264 5.70 5.48 14.93
C ARG A 264 6.53 5.86 13.70
N ASP A 265 7.30 6.93 13.82
CA ASP A 265 7.93 7.57 12.66
C ASP A 265 9.05 6.72 12.05
N ILE A 266 9.76 5.91 12.85
CA ILE A 266 10.82 5.03 12.36
C ILE A 266 10.24 3.93 11.45
N PRO A 267 9.34 3.03 11.90
CA PRO A 267 8.71 2.06 11.00
C PRO A 267 8.03 2.71 9.80
N HIS A 268 7.36 3.85 9.99
CA HIS A 268 6.64 4.52 8.88
C HIS A 268 7.58 5.12 7.82
N THR A 269 8.71 5.69 8.22
CA THR A 269 9.72 6.18 7.27
C THR A 269 10.32 5.01 6.49
N LEU A 270 10.55 3.86 7.16
CA LEU A 270 11.08 2.67 6.50
C LEU A 270 10.12 2.14 5.43
N MET A 271 8.81 2.25 5.64
CA MET A 271 7.80 1.95 4.63
C MET A 271 7.93 2.84 3.39
N PHE A 272 8.16 4.16 3.55
CA PHE A 272 8.45 5.05 2.41
C PHE A 272 9.70 4.62 1.65
N VAL A 273 10.82 4.42 2.38
CA VAL A 273 12.10 4.04 1.76
C VAL A 273 11.97 2.70 1.03
N GLN A 274 11.33 1.70 1.63
CA GLN A 274 11.14 0.39 1.02
C GLN A 274 10.25 0.44 -0.22
N SER A 275 9.15 1.20 -0.19
CA SER A 275 8.27 1.36 -1.35
C SER A 275 8.96 2.03 -2.52
N ALA A 276 9.69 3.13 -2.28
CA ALA A 276 10.48 3.80 -3.30
C ALA A 276 11.57 2.90 -3.89
N GLN A 277 12.27 2.13 -3.05
CA GLN A 277 13.29 1.18 -3.51
C GLN A 277 12.70 0.04 -4.33
N SER A 278 11.50 -0.43 -3.99
CA SER A 278 10.79 -1.46 -4.76
C SER A 278 10.44 -0.96 -6.16
N VAL A 279 9.85 0.24 -6.25
CA VAL A 279 9.55 0.87 -7.55
C VAL A 279 10.83 1.12 -8.35
N ARG A 280 11.87 1.68 -7.73
CA ARG A 280 13.15 1.97 -8.39
C ARG A 280 13.81 0.72 -8.97
N ARG A 281 13.88 -0.36 -8.20
CA ARG A 281 14.63 -1.56 -8.58
C ARG A 281 13.89 -2.44 -9.58
N VAL A 282 12.55 -2.45 -9.56
CA VAL A 282 11.75 -3.37 -10.38
C VAL A 282 11.08 -2.67 -11.57
N LEU A 283 10.61 -1.43 -11.39
CA LEU A 283 9.76 -0.76 -12.36
C LEU A 283 10.47 0.37 -13.10
N ALA A 284 11.00 1.35 -12.36
CA ALA A 284 11.45 2.64 -12.91
C ALA A 284 12.76 3.09 -12.21
N PRO A 285 13.95 2.73 -12.74
CA PRO A 285 15.25 3.08 -12.13
C PRO A 285 15.48 4.57 -11.88
N GLU A 286 14.87 5.44 -12.68
CA GLU A 286 14.90 6.89 -12.59
C GLU A 286 13.89 7.47 -11.58
N HIS A 287 13.11 6.62 -10.90
CA HIS A 287 12.11 7.03 -9.94
C HIS A 287 12.72 7.86 -8.79
N VAL A 288 12.05 8.97 -8.50
CA VAL A 288 12.34 9.85 -7.37
C VAL A 288 11.31 9.56 -6.29
N ASP A 289 11.78 9.23 -5.09
CA ASP A 289 10.92 8.92 -3.95
C ASP A 289 9.86 9.99 -3.72
N TYR A 290 8.62 9.57 -3.50
CA TYR A 290 7.52 10.39 -3.02
C TYR A 290 7.91 11.14 -1.75
N GLY A 291 8.70 10.50 -0.87
CA GLY A 291 9.22 11.11 0.34
C GLY A 291 10.01 12.41 0.09
N VAL A 292 10.71 12.50 -1.05
CA VAL A 292 11.40 13.71 -1.52
C VAL A 292 10.40 14.70 -2.14
N GLN A 293 9.56 14.24 -3.07
CA GLN A 293 8.64 15.10 -3.82
C GLN A 293 7.60 15.78 -2.90
N ALA A 294 7.03 15.03 -1.97
CA ALA A 294 6.07 15.49 -0.97
C ALA A 294 6.72 16.18 0.24
N LYS A 295 8.06 16.31 0.24
CA LYS A 295 8.86 16.85 1.36
C LYS A 295 8.55 16.15 2.69
N TYR A 296 8.22 14.87 2.65
CA TYR A 296 8.01 14.08 3.87
C TYR A 296 9.33 13.89 4.60
N TYR A 297 10.41 13.55 3.90
CA TYR A 297 11.73 13.35 4.51
C TYR A 297 12.25 14.60 5.24
N ASP A 298 11.88 15.80 4.80
CA ASP A 298 12.22 17.04 5.52
C ASP A 298 11.62 17.10 6.94
N LYS A 299 10.45 16.49 7.16
CA LYS A 299 9.74 16.49 8.45
C LYS A 299 10.31 15.48 9.44
N VAL A 300 11.04 14.47 8.95
CA VAL A 300 11.64 13.36 9.72
C VAL A 300 13.12 13.17 9.38
N ARG A 301 13.82 14.26 9.06
CA ARG A 301 15.17 14.24 8.45
C ARG A 301 16.17 13.29 9.10
N ALA A 302 16.27 13.28 10.43
CA ALA A 302 17.19 12.37 11.12
C ALA A 302 16.88 10.88 10.87
N VAL A 303 15.59 10.51 10.86
CA VAL A 303 15.12 9.14 10.57
C VAL A 303 15.37 8.82 9.10
N ALA A 304 14.96 9.71 8.20
CA ALA A 304 15.13 9.53 6.75
C ALA A 304 16.61 9.41 6.35
N ASP A 305 17.49 10.25 6.87
CA ASP A 305 18.93 10.21 6.58
C ASP A 305 19.57 8.88 7.01
N ALA A 306 19.15 8.34 8.17
CA ALA A 306 19.63 7.05 8.66
C ALA A 306 19.13 5.89 7.76
N GLU A 307 17.84 5.86 7.45
CA GLU A 307 17.22 4.78 6.67
C GLU A 307 17.65 4.79 5.21
N LEU A 308 17.70 5.96 4.56
CA LEU A 308 18.19 6.11 3.18
C LEU A 308 19.65 5.66 3.02
N ARG A 309 20.45 5.73 4.10
CA ARG A 309 21.83 5.24 4.10
C ARG A 309 21.94 3.76 4.44
N ILE A 310 21.18 3.27 5.41
CA ILE A 310 21.31 1.90 5.94
C ILE A 310 20.51 0.90 5.11
N TRP A 311 19.24 1.19 4.82
CA TRP A 311 18.34 0.22 4.22
C TRP A 311 18.77 -0.29 2.83
N PRO A 312 19.29 0.56 1.91
CA PRO A 312 19.80 0.07 0.63
C PRO A 312 20.95 -0.94 0.78
N GLN A 313 21.71 -0.92 1.88
CA GLN A 313 22.76 -1.91 2.14
C GLN A 313 22.17 -3.28 2.47
N VAL A 314 21.02 -3.34 3.13
CA VAL A 314 20.25 -4.58 3.34
C VAL A 314 19.77 -5.13 2.00
N LEU A 315 19.15 -4.26 1.20
CA LEU A 315 18.63 -4.62 -0.13
C LEU A 315 19.72 -5.08 -1.11
N ASP A 316 20.95 -4.62 -0.93
CA ASP A 316 22.12 -5.03 -1.70
C ASP A 316 22.85 -6.27 -1.11
N GLY A 317 22.38 -6.82 0.02
CA GLY A 317 23.04 -7.92 0.72
C GLY A 317 24.38 -7.57 1.36
N LYS A 318 24.69 -6.27 1.51
CA LYS A 318 25.93 -5.76 2.10
C LYS A 318 25.86 -5.67 3.63
N LEU A 319 24.66 -5.59 4.18
CA LEU A 319 24.40 -5.55 5.61
C LEU A 319 23.32 -6.56 5.96
N ALA A 320 23.57 -7.40 6.97
CA ALA A 320 22.55 -8.32 7.46
C ALA A 320 21.37 -7.54 8.06
N LEU A 321 20.15 -8.06 7.87
CA LEU A 321 18.92 -7.41 8.33
C LEU A 321 18.99 -7.03 9.83
N ASP A 322 19.29 -7.99 10.70
CA ASP A 322 19.36 -7.77 12.16
C ASP A 322 20.38 -6.66 12.52
N ALA A 323 21.55 -6.67 11.87
CA ALA A 323 22.58 -5.64 12.06
C ALA A 323 22.13 -4.25 11.58
N ALA A 324 21.33 -4.17 10.52
CA ALA A 324 20.75 -2.91 10.06
C ALA A 324 19.70 -2.36 11.02
N LEU A 325 18.82 -3.21 11.56
CA LEU A 325 17.83 -2.80 12.55
C LEU A 325 18.51 -2.31 13.85
N ASP A 326 19.57 -3.00 14.28
CA ASP A 326 20.39 -2.55 15.42
C ASP A 326 21.07 -1.21 15.16
N ALA A 327 21.61 -1.00 13.97
CA ALA A 327 22.24 0.27 13.58
C ALA A 327 21.22 1.42 13.57
N LEU A 328 20.03 1.22 12.99
CA LEU A 328 18.94 2.20 13.00
C LEU A 328 18.55 2.57 14.43
N CYS A 329 18.31 1.56 15.28
CA CYS A 329 17.95 1.77 16.67
C CYS A 329 19.07 2.46 17.47
N ALA A 330 20.33 2.13 17.21
CA ALA A 330 21.50 2.75 17.85
C ALA A 330 21.66 4.23 17.53
N GLU A 331 21.42 4.60 16.28
CA GLU A 331 21.56 5.97 15.80
C GLU A 331 20.39 6.87 16.23
N LEU A 332 19.16 6.36 16.15
CA LEU A 332 17.95 7.14 16.35
C LEU A 332 17.46 7.15 17.81
N VAL A 333 17.85 6.14 18.60
CA VAL A 333 17.48 6.00 20.01
C VAL A 333 18.74 5.70 20.83
N PRO A 334 19.51 6.74 21.21
CA PRO A 334 20.68 6.57 22.06
C PRO A 334 20.29 5.89 23.36
N ALA A 335 21.14 4.98 23.85
CA ALA A 335 20.91 4.33 25.14
C ALA A 335 20.73 5.38 26.25
N ALA A 336 19.74 5.17 27.11
CA ALA A 336 19.57 6.01 28.30
C ALA A 336 20.88 5.98 29.11
N LYS A 337 21.42 7.16 29.42
CA LYS A 337 22.60 7.31 30.27
C LYS A 337 22.29 6.97 31.72
#